data_AF-A0A1M3QUN8-F1
#
_entry.id   AF-A0A1M3QUN8-F1
#
_cell.length_a   1.000
_cell.length_b   1.000
_cell.length_c   1.000
_cell.angle_alpha   90.00
_cell.angle_beta   90.00
_cell.angle_gamma   90.00
#
_symmetry.space_group_name_H-M   'P 1'
#
loop_
_entity.id
_entity.type
_entity.pdbx_description
1 polymer ?
#
loop_
_entity_poly.entity_id
_entity_poly.type
_entity_poly.pdbx_seq_one_letter_code
_entity_poly.pdbx_strand_id
1 'polypeptide(L)' 'MQNLSILIDFEASDNKRGIKRLMAAGLESYAVYTGGYFIFISNERKRAVCYTLQNFDTSHITPDAIKAWIGEIYKSYPGF' A
#
# COMPACT_ATOMS: atom_id res chain seq x y z
N MET A 1 15.03 6.44 -4.37
CA MET A 1 13.80 6.92 -5.04
C MET A 1 12.75 5.82 -4.92
N GLN A 2 11.57 6.13 -4.42
CA GLN A 2 10.44 5.18 -4.40
C GLN A 2 9.65 5.39 -5.70
N ASN A 3 9.40 4.32 -6.46
CA ASN A 3 8.52 4.42 -7.62
C ASN A 3 7.08 4.16 -7.17
N LEU A 4 6.18 5.02 -7.64
CA LEU A 4 4.81 5.11 -7.16
C LEU A 4 3.87 5.00 -8.37
N SER A 5 2.98 4.01 -8.36
CA SER A 5 2.07 3.73 -9.50
C SER A 5 0.65 3.45 -9.00
N ILE A 6 -0.35 3.97 -9.71
CA ILE A 6 -1.76 3.70 -9.39
C ILE A 6 -2.26 2.49 -10.18
N LEU A 7 -2.98 1.62 -9.47
CA LEU A 7 -3.75 0.50 -10.00
C LEU A 7 -5.23 0.76 -9.70
N ILE A 8 -6.08 0.69 -10.73
CA ILE A 8 -7.50 1.06 -10.60
C ILE A 8 -8.37 -0.15 -10.26
N ASP A 9 -7.95 -1.35 -10.68
CA ASP A 9 -8.62 -2.62 -10.41
C ASP A 9 -7.72 -3.53 -9.57
N PHE A 10 -7.56 -3.16 -8.29
CA PHE A 10 -6.79 -3.95 -7.34
C PHE A 10 -7.72 -4.81 -6.49
N GLU A 11 -7.96 -6.04 -6.97
CA GLU A 11 -8.49 -7.11 -6.12
C GLU A 11 -7.31 -7.88 -5.53
N ALA A 12 -6.93 -7.48 -4.31
CA ALA A 12 -6.15 -8.34 -3.44
C ALA A 12 -7.03 -9.52 -3.02
N SER A 13 -7.02 -10.58 -3.83
CA SER A 13 -7.42 -11.88 -3.34
C SER A 13 -6.35 -12.30 -2.34
N ASP A 14 -6.73 -12.57 -1.09
CA ASP A 14 -5.87 -13.18 -0.07
C ASP A 14 -5.23 -14.51 -0.54
N ASN A 15 -5.65 -15.03 -1.71
CA ASN A 15 -5.11 -16.20 -2.40
C ASN A 15 -3.98 -15.92 -3.41
N LYS A 16 -3.56 -14.67 -3.66
CA LYS A 16 -2.38 -14.42 -4.51
C LYS A 16 -1.10 -14.81 -3.76
N ARG A 17 -0.47 -15.92 -4.17
CA ARG A 17 0.81 -16.41 -3.62
C ARG A 17 1.81 -15.25 -3.48
N GLY A 18 2.21 -14.96 -2.24
CA GLY A 18 3.27 -13.99 -1.93
C GLY A 18 2.79 -12.59 -1.54
N ILE A 19 1.49 -12.29 -1.57
CA ILE A 19 0.94 -11.04 -1.04
C ILE A 19 0.36 -11.29 0.36
N LYS A 20 0.79 -10.51 1.35
CA LYS A 20 0.33 -10.58 2.73
C LYS A 20 -0.35 -9.26 3.12
N ARG A 21 -1.52 -9.35 3.75
CA ARG A 21 -2.17 -8.17 4.35
C ARG A 21 -1.49 -7.82 5.68
N LEU A 22 -1.20 -6.54 5.89
CA LEU A 22 -0.71 -6.02 7.17
C LEU A 22 -1.88 -5.55 8.03
N MET A 23 -1.78 -5.82 9.33
CA MET A 23 -2.67 -5.23 10.33
C MET A 23 -2.33 -3.74 10.46
N ALA A 24 -3.19 -2.88 9.93
CA ALA A 24 -3.01 -1.44 9.99
C ALA A 24 -4.02 -0.84 10.98
N ALA A 25 -3.69 -0.87 12.27
CA ALA A 25 -4.53 -0.27 13.30
C ALA A 25 -4.69 1.25 13.06
N GLY A 26 -5.94 1.75 13.08
CA GLY A 26 -6.25 3.16 12.83
C GLY A 26 -6.30 3.57 11.35
N LEU A 27 -6.36 2.61 10.42
CA LEU A 27 -6.47 2.84 8.97
C LEU A 27 -7.64 2.05 8.39
N GLU A 28 -8.83 2.16 8.99
CA GLU A 28 -9.98 1.31 8.69
C GLU A 28 -10.47 1.41 7.24
N SER A 29 -10.33 2.58 6.61
CA SER A 29 -10.66 2.80 5.18
C SER A 29 -9.57 2.35 4.19
N TYR A 30 -8.44 1.83 4.69
CA TYR A 30 -7.33 1.38 3.87
C TYR A 30 -6.92 -0.05 4.19
N ALA A 31 -6.52 -0.78 3.15
CA ALA A 31 -5.89 -2.07 3.30
C ALA A 31 -4.46 -2.00 2.77
N VAL A 32 -3.50 -2.36 3.62
CA VAL A 32 -2.09 -2.41 3.25
C VAL A 32 -1.68 -3.85 3.01
N TYR A 33 -1.03 -4.09 1.88
CA TYR A 33 -0.51 -5.39 1.50
C TYR A 33 0.97 -5.29 1.14
N THR A 34 1.72 -6.35 1.39
CA THR A 34 3.13 -6.46 1.01
C THR A 34 3.37 -7.72 0.19
N GLY A 35 4.27 -7.64 -0.78
CA GLY A 35 4.71 -8.81 -1.54
C GLY A 35 6.06 -8.56 -2.21
N GLY A 36 7.07 -9.34 -1.82
CA GLY A 36 8.46 -9.08 -2.26
C GLY A 36 8.92 -7.67 -1.89
N TYR A 37 9.26 -6.87 -2.88
CA TYR A 37 9.70 -5.47 -2.72
C TYR A 37 8.58 -4.43 -2.93
N PHE A 38 7.33 -4.90 -2.97
CA PHE A 38 6.17 -4.07 -3.24
C PHE A 38 5.30 -3.88 -2.01
N ILE A 39 4.79 -2.67 -1.85
CA ILE A 39 3.72 -2.34 -0.91
C ILE A 39 2.52 -1.84 -1.71
N PHE A 40 1.34 -2.33 -1.38
CA PHE A 40 0.08 -1.91 -1.98
C PHE A 40 -0.79 -1.27 -0.90
N ILE A 41 -1.22 -0.04 -1.12
CA ILE A 41 -2.20 0.64 -0.26
C ILE A 41 -3.49 0.71 -1.07
N SER A 42 -4.50 -0.07 -0.69
CA SER A 42 -5.81 -0.08 -1.34
C SER A 42 -6.81 0.74 -0.56
N ASN A 43 -7.69 1.46 -1.28
CA ASN A 43 -8.86 2.14 -0.72
C ASN A 43 -10.14 1.30 -0.93
N GLU A 44 -11.27 1.81 -0.41
CA GLU A 44 -12.60 1.20 -0.53
C GLU A 44 -13.12 1.09 -1.97
N ARG A 45 -12.58 1.90 -2.90
CA ARG A 45 -12.96 1.91 -4.32
C ARG A 45 -12.19 0.87 -5.14
N LYS A 46 -11.51 -0.09 -4.50
CA LYS A 46 -10.62 -1.08 -5.12
C LYS A 46 -9.46 -0.47 -5.92
N ARG A 47 -9.12 0.79 -5.67
CA ARG A 47 -7.91 1.41 -6.22
C ARG A 47 -6.77 1.16 -5.25
N ALA A 48 -5.61 0.81 -5.76
CA ALA A 48 -4.41 0.71 -4.96
C ALA A 48 -3.26 1.53 -5.52
N VAL A 49 -2.45 2.07 -4.63
CA VAL A 49 -1.14 2.59 -4.99
C VAL A 49 -0.10 1.54 -4.67
N CYS A 50 0.74 1.23 -5.65
CA CYS A 50 1.91 0.38 -5.50
C CYS A 50 3.16 1.24 -5.28
N TYR A 51 3.88 0.94 -4.21
CA TYR A 51 5.22 1.44 -3.93
C TYR A 51 6.22 0.35 -4.24
N THR A 52 7.26 0.70 -4.99
CA THR A 52 8.46 -0.13 -5.09
C THR A 52 9.51 0.46 -4.18
N LEU A 53 9.95 -0.33 -3.20
CA LEU A 53 10.96 0.10 -2.25
C LEU A 53 12.24 -0.71 -2.47
N GLN A 54 13.23 -0.12 -3.14
CA GLN A 54 14.56 -0.74 -3.22
C GLN A 54 15.15 -0.83 -1.81
N ASN A 55 15.56 -2.03 -1.40
CA ASN A 55 16.22 -2.34 -0.12
C ASN A 55 15.37 -2.11 1.15
N PHE A 56 14.05 -2.05 1.02
CA PHE A 56 13.19 -1.83 2.19
C PHE A 56 12.79 -3.13 2.85
N ASP A 57 13.09 -3.23 4.14
CA ASP A 57 12.69 -4.35 4.93
C ASP A 57 11.21 -4.22 5.31
N THR A 58 10.37 -5.03 4.67
CA THR A 58 8.93 -5.11 4.97
C THR A 58 8.64 -5.62 6.39
N SER A 59 9.64 -6.13 7.11
CA SER A 59 9.48 -6.63 8.49
C SER A 59 9.15 -5.53 9.49
N HIS A 60 9.54 -4.27 9.22
CA HIS A 60 9.41 -3.14 10.16
C HIS A 60 8.53 -1.99 9.61
N ILE A 61 7.35 -2.33 9.05
CA ILE A 61 6.38 -1.31 8.62
C ILE A 61 5.60 -0.78 9.84
N THR A 62 5.78 0.50 10.16
CA THR A 62 5.08 1.17 11.26
C THR A 62 3.80 1.87 10.78
N PRO A 63 2.79 2.08 11.66
CA PRO A 63 1.60 2.85 11.32
C PRO A 63 1.92 4.28 10.83
N ASP A 64 2.94 4.93 11.40
CA ASP A 64 3.33 6.29 10.99
C ASP A 64 3.93 6.33 9.58
N ALA A 65 4.69 5.30 9.19
CA ALA A 65 5.20 5.17 7.83
C ALA A 65 4.05 5.06 6.82
N ILE A 66 3.03 4.26 7.15
CA ILE A 66 1.84 4.11 6.30
C ILE A 66 1.07 5.44 6.19
N LYS A 67 0.88 6.16 7.30
CA LYS A 67 0.24 7.49 7.27
C LYS A 67 1.01 8.47 6.40
N ALA A 68 2.34 8.48 6.49
CA ALA A 68 3.18 9.32 5.64
C ALA A 68 2.99 8.96 4.15
N TRP A 69 2.96 7.67 3.80
CA TRP A 69 2.68 7.23 2.44
C TRP A 69 1.32 7.68 1.96
N ILE A 70 0.25 7.50 2.75
CA ILE A 70 -1.10 7.99 2.43
C ILE A 70 -1.10 9.50 2.19
N GLY A 71 -0.38 10.27 3.01
CA GLY A 71 -0.21 11.71 2.80
C GLY A 71 0.42 12.03 1.44
N GLU A 72 1.45 11.28 1.04
CA GLU A 72 2.08 11.43 -0.29
C GLU A 72 1.16 11.00 -1.43
N ILE A 73 0.33 9.96 -1.24
CA ILE A 73 -0.71 9.57 -2.20
C ILE A 73 -1.66 10.73 -2.45
N TYR A 74 -2.18 11.34 -1.40
CA TYR A 74 -3.13 12.44 -1.53
C TYR A 74 -2.54 13.69 -2.20
N LYS A 75 -1.25 13.96 -1.96
CA LYS A 75 -0.53 15.04 -2.66
C LYS A 75 -0.37 14.74 -4.16
N SER A 76 -0.02 13.50 -4.49
CA SER A 76 0.26 13.09 -5.87
C SER A 76 -1.02 12.83 -6.67
N TYR A 77 -2.06 12.34 -5.99
CA TYR A 77 -3.32 11.86 -6.56
C TYR A 77 -4.51 12.29 -5.70
N PRO A 78 -5.00 13.53 -5.85
CA PRO A 78 -6.08 14.09 -5.04
C PRO A 78 -7.43 13.35 -5.12
N GLY A 79 -7.59 12.44 -6.09
CA GLY A 79 -8.80 11.62 -6.29
C GLY A 79 -8.66 10.15 -5.86
N PHE A 80 -7.54 9.81 -5.20
CA PHE A 80 -7.37 8.53 -4.52
C PHE A 80 -8.18 8.51 -3.22
#